data_AF-A0AAW5N111-F1
#
_entry.id   AF-A0AAW5N111-F1
#
_cell.length_a   1.000
_cell.length_b   1.000
_cell.length_c   1.000
_cell.angle_alpha   90.00
_cell.angle_beta   90.00
_cell.angle_gamma   90.00
#
_symmetry.space_group_name_H-M   'P 1'
#
loop_
_entity.id
_entity.type
_entity.pdbx_description
1 polymer ?
#
loop_
_entity_poly.entity_id
_entity_poly.type
_entity_poly.pdbx_seq_one_letter_code
_entity_poly.pdbx_strand_id
1 'polypeptide(L)'
;DQEQERRFKARLNDPAKQWKLSGMDLEARRRWVDYAEAKDEMFAYTDTRDSPWYVVEADDKRTMRLNLISHLLSLIPYEEVPRTKIKLPP
;
A
#
# COMPACT_ATOMS: atom_id res chain seq x y z
N ASP A 1 3.49 -12.38 7.53
CA ASP A 1 3.69 -13.67 6.83
C ASP A 1 2.41 -14.40 6.43
N GLN A 2 1.51 -14.71 7.37
CA GLN A 2 0.28 -15.48 7.06
C GLN A 2 -0.60 -14.80 6.00
N GLU A 3 -0.80 -13.49 6.09
CA GLU A 3 -1.59 -12.74 5.11
C GLU A 3 -0.92 -12.69 3.73
N GLN A 4 0.41 -12.61 3.68
CA GLN A 4 1.16 -12.65 2.42
C GLN A 4 0.97 -14.00 1.73
N GLU A 5 1.08 -15.10 2.47
CA GLU A 5 0.82 -16.45 1.95
C GLU A 5 -0.61 -16.65 1.45
N ARG A 6 -1.59 -16.20 2.23
CA ARG A 6 -3.00 -16.26 1.84
C ARG A 6 -3.23 -15.52 0.52
N ARG A 7 -2.59 -14.36 0.33
CA ARG A 7 -2.65 -13.59 -0.92
C ARG A 7 -2.01 -14.32 -2.09
N PHE A 8 -0.88 -14.98 -1.88
CA PHE A 8 -0.23 -15.78 -2.93
C PHE A 8 -1.13 -16.93 -3.39
N LYS A 9 -1.66 -17.71 -2.46
CA LYS A 9 -2.61 -18.80 -2.76
C LYS A 9 -3.85 -18.28 -3.48
N ALA A 10 -4.42 -17.17 -3.03
CA ALA A 10 -5.57 -16.55 -3.67
C ALA A 10 -5.28 -16.05 -5.10
N ARG A 11 -4.07 -15.55 -5.39
CA ARG A 11 -3.66 -15.14 -6.74
C ARG A 11 -3.44 -16.34 -7.66
N LEU A 12 -2.89 -17.44 -7.14
CA LEU A 12 -2.67 -18.67 -7.91
C LEU A 12 -3.99 -19.26 -8.40
N ASN A 13 -5.02 -19.21 -7.56
CA ASN A 13 -6.35 -19.79 -7.83
C ASN A 13 -7.30 -18.85 -8.58
N ASP A 14 -6.91 -17.60 -8.87
CA ASP A 14 -7.75 -16.61 -9.56
C ASP A 14 -7.11 -16.20 -10.90
N PRO A 15 -7.62 -16.68 -12.05
CA PRO A 15 -7.10 -16.36 -13.38
C PRO A 15 -6.98 -14.87 -13.67
N ALA A 16 -7.86 -14.03 -13.11
CA ALA A 16 -7.83 -12.58 -13.31
C ALA A 16 -6.69 -11.88 -12.55
N LYS A 17 -6.05 -12.58 -11.59
CA LYS A 17 -4.98 -12.06 -10.72
C LYS A 17 -3.65 -12.78 -10.90
N GLN A 18 -3.60 -13.89 -11.63
CA GLN A 18 -2.39 -14.68 -11.85
C GLN A 18 -1.23 -13.87 -12.43
N TRP A 19 -1.49 -12.93 -13.34
CA TRP A 19 -0.48 -12.06 -13.94
C TRP A 19 0.29 -11.20 -12.92
N LYS A 20 -0.23 -11.04 -11.69
CA LYS A 20 0.42 -10.34 -10.58
C LYS A 20 1.40 -11.22 -9.80
N LEU A 21 1.70 -12.42 -10.30
CA LEU A 21 2.72 -13.31 -9.79
C LEU A 21 3.85 -13.41 -10.81
N SER A 22 5.05 -13.18 -10.32
CA SER A 22 6.30 -13.29 -11.06
C SER A 22 7.25 -14.24 -10.34
N GLY A 23 8.28 -14.73 -11.04
CA GLY A 23 9.34 -15.52 -10.40
C GLY A 23 10.03 -14.77 -9.26
N MET A 24 10.13 -13.44 -9.36
CA MET A 24 10.70 -12.59 -8.31
C MET A 24 9.88 -12.64 -7.02
N ASP A 25 8.56 -12.78 -7.10
CA ASP A 25 7.72 -12.84 -5.90
C ASP A 25 8.00 -14.09 -5.05
N LEU A 26 8.39 -15.20 -5.69
CA LEU A 26 8.78 -16.43 -5.00
C LEU A 26 10.13 -16.29 -4.31
N GLU A 27 11.10 -15.69 -5.01
CA GLU A 27 12.42 -15.41 -4.43
C GLU A 27 12.33 -14.40 -3.30
N ALA A 28 11.49 -13.36 -3.45
CA ALA A 28 11.24 -12.39 -2.39
C ALA A 28 10.65 -13.02 -1.14
N ARG A 29 9.79 -14.04 -1.29
CA ARG A 29 9.30 -14.84 -0.16
C ARG A 29 10.42 -15.65 0.50
N ARG A 30 11.28 -16.29 -0.30
CA ARG A 30 12.41 -17.07 0.22
C ARG A 30 13.38 -16.20 1.02
N ARG A 31 13.59 -14.97 0.57
CA ARG A 31 14.51 -13.98 1.14
C ARG A 31 13.82 -13.02 2.11
N TRP A 32 12.74 -13.44 2.77
CA TRP A 32 11.95 -12.58 3.66
C TRP A 32 12.81 -11.84 4.70
N VAL A 33 13.77 -12.54 5.32
CA VAL A 33 14.68 -11.97 6.32
C VAL A 33 15.56 -10.88 5.69
N ASP A 34 16.18 -11.15 4.54
CA ASP A 34 17.00 -10.16 3.82
C ASP A 34 16.18 -8.90 3.47
N TYR A 35 14.91 -9.06 3.06
CA TYR A 35 14.02 -7.93 2.78
C TYR A 35 13.63 -7.15 4.04
N ALA A 36 13.45 -7.83 5.17
CA ALA A 36 13.17 -7.18 6.43
C ALA A 36 14.37 -6.34 6.90
N GLU A 37 15.58 -6.91 6.84
CA GLU A 37 16.83 -6.23 7.18
C GLU A 37 17.08 -5.03 6.27
N ALA A 38 16.95 -5.21 4.95
CA ALA A 38 17.10 -4.11 3.99
C ALA A 38 16.08 -2.98 4.21
N LYS A 39 14.85 -3.31 4.63
CA LYS A 39 13.82 -2.31 4.96
C LYS A 39 14.18 -1.54 6.24
N ASP A 40 14.71 -2.22 7.26
CA ASP A 40 15.18 -1.57 8.49
C ASP A 40 16.39 -0.67 8.23
N GLU A 41 17.34 -1.12 7.40
CA GLU A 41 18.49 -0.31 6.96
C GLU A 41 18.03 0.92 6.17
N MET A 42 17.11 0.76 5.23
CA MET A 42 16.53 1.87 4.48
C MET A 42 15.93 2.92 5.42
N PHE A 43 15.17 2.52 6.44
CA PHE A 43 14.62 3.48 7.41
C PHE A 43 15.71 4.17 8.21
N ALA A 44 16.73 3.45 8.67
CA ALA A 44 17.82 4.04 9.45
C ALA A 44 18.55 5.18 8.71
N TYR A 45 18.68 5.09 7.38
CA TYR A 45 19.38 6.09 6.57
C TYR A 45 18.49 7.14 5.92
N THR A 46 17.22 6.83 5.63
CA THR A 46 16.38 7.69 4.79
C THR A 46 15.15 8.26 5.50
N ASP A 47 14.82 7.79 6.71
CA ASP A 47 13.77 8.38 7.52
C ASP A 47 14.26 9.67 8.19
N THR A 48 13.92 10.80 7.58
CA THR A 48 14.38 12.13 8.02
C THR A 48 13.20 13.02 8.39
N ARG A 49 13.45 14.06 9.20
CA ARG A 49 12.39 14.99 9.62
C ARG A 49 11.72 15.72 8.44
N ASP A 50 12.48 16.01 7.40
CA ASP A 50 11.99 16.71 6.20
C ASP A 50 11.33 15.75 5.20
N SER A 51 11.58 14.45 5.32
CA SER A 51 11.02 13.40 4.46
C SER A 51 10.82 12.10 5.26
N PRO A 52 9.80 12.06 6.12
CA PRO A 52 9.58 10.92 7.00
C PRO A 52 8.95 9.73 6.26
N TRP A 53 9.28 8.53 6.72
CA TRP A 53 8.59 7.30 6.32
C TRP A 53 7.40 7.04 7.24
N TYR A 54 6.24 6.75 6.64
CA TYR A 54 5.04 6.35 7.37
C TYR A 54 4.73 4.87 7.17
N VAL A 55 4.71 4.12 8.27
CA VAL A 55 4.38 2.69 8.24
C VAL A 55 2.86 2.51 8.37
N VAL A 56 2.26 1.75 7.46
CA VAL A 56 0.82 1.47 7.45
C VAL A 56 0.60 -0.04 7.45
N GLU A 57 -0.19 -0.52 8.41
CA GLU A 57 -0.59 -1.93 8.45
C GLU A 57 -1.49 -2.27 7.26
N ALA A 58 -1.04 -3.23 6.45
CA ALA A 58 -1.62 -3.52 5.14
C ALA A 58 -2.41 -4.83 5.08
N ASP A 59 -2.70 -5.46 6.21
CA ASP A 59 -3.39 -6.75 6.28
C ASP A 59 -4.86 -6.62 5.85
N ASP A 60 -5.58 -5.62 6.38
CA ASP A 60 -6.87 -5.19 5.83
C ASP A 60 -6.67 -4.07 4.79
N LYS A 61 -6.86 -4.42 3.52
CA LYS A 61 -6.73 -3.49 2.40
C LYS A 61 -7.68 -2.31 2.46
N ARG A 62 -8.90 -2.47 2.99
CA ARG A 62 -9.89 -1.37 3.02
C ARG A 62 -9.46 -0.33 4.04
N THR A 63 -9.17 -0.78 5.25
CA THR A 63 -8.71 0.09 6.34
C THR A 63 -7.39 0.76 6.00
N MET A 64 -6.41 0.02 5.47
CA MET A 64 -5.14 0.56 5.00
C MET A 64 -5.32 1.70 3.99
N ARG A 65 -6.21 1.54 3.00
CA ARG A 65 -6.47 2.58 1.99
C ARG A 65 -7.08 3.84 2.60
N LEU A 66 -8.04 3.69 3.52
CA LEU A 66 -8.68 4.81 4.19
C LEU A 66 -7.68 5.58 5.05
N ASN A 67 -6.84 4.86 5.82
CA ASN A 67 -5.80 5.47 6.64
C ASN A 67 -4.77 6.21 5.79
N LEU A 68 -4.32 5.62 4.68
CA LEU A 68 -3.37 6.26 3.76
C LEU A 68 -3.94 7.54 3.17
N ILE A 69 -5.17 7.51 2.66
CA ILE A 69 -5.83 8.68 2.07
C ILE A 69 -6.03 9.77 3.13
N SER A 70 -6.53 9.40 4.32
CA SER A 70 -6.75 10.32 5.43
C SER A 70 -5.45 11.00 5.87
N HIS A 71 -4.38 10.21 6.05
CA HIS A 71 -3.08 10.72 6.43
C HIS A 71 -2.51 11.68 5.37
N LEU A 72 -2.55 11.30 4.09
CA LEU A 72 -2.09 12.17 3.00
C LEU A 72 -2.84 13.51 2.97
N LEU A 73 -4.16 13.48 3.14
CA LEU A 73 -4.99 14.69 3.20
C LEU A 73 -4.70 15.54 4.44
N SER A 74 -4.26 14.95 5.55
CA SER A 74 -3.85 15.71 6.74
C SER A 74 -2.53 16.47 6.58
N LEU A 75 -1.67 16.03 5.66
CA LEU A 75 -0.35 16.64 5.42
C LEU A 75 -0.39 17.81 4.44
N ILE A 76 -1.38 17.82 3.53
CA ILE A 76 -1.49 18.81 2.46
C ILE A 76 -2.67 19.72 2.79
N PRO A 77 -2.47 21.03 3.06
CA PRO A 77 -3.57 21.96 3.22
C PRO A 77 -4.43 21.96 1.95
N TYR A 78 -5.73 21.67 2.10
CA TYR A 78 -6.69 21.72 1.01
C TYR A 78 -7.96 22.43 1.45
N GLU A 79 -8.65 23.01 0.47
CA GLU A 79 -9.93 23.69 0.66
C GLU A 79 -11.03 22.96 -0.11
N GLU A 80 -12.27 23.16 0.31
CA GLU A 80 -13.41 22.65 -0.44
C GLU A 80 -13.53 23.39 -1.77
N VAL A 81 -13.41 22.63 -2.87
CA VAL A 81 -13.67 23.17 -4.21
C VAL A 81 -15.20 23.22 -4.43
N PRO A 82 -15.78 24.40 -4.71
CA PRO A 82 -17.22 24.52 -4.94
C PRO A 82 -17.62 23.66 -6.14
N ARG A 83 -18.55 22.72 -5.92
CA ARG A 83 -19.08 21.87 -6.99
C ARG A 83 -20.27 22.55 -7.66
N THR A 84 -20.18 22.76 -8.97
CA THR A 84 -21.33 23.21 -9.77
C THR A 84 -22.43 22.15 -9.70
N LYS A 85 -23.59 22.50 -9.13
CA LYS A 85 -24.77 21.63 -9.15
C LYS A 85 -25.31 21.56 -10.57
N ILE A 86 -25.04 20.46 -11.27
CA ILE A 86 -25.66 20.18 -12.57
C ILE A 86 -27.15 19.91 -12.33
N LYS A 87 -28.02 20.75 -12.86
CA LYS A 87 -29.46 20.46 -12.92
C LYS A 87 -29.74 19.69 -14.21
N LEU A 88 -30.34 18.51 -14.09
CA LEU A 88 -30.83 17.77 -15.25
C LEU A 88 -32.09 18.48 -15.80
N PRO A 89 -32.23 18.60 -17.13
CA PRO A 89 -33.50 19.05 -17.73
C PRO A 89 -34.63 18.03 -17.45
N PRO A 90 -35.90 18.47 -17.51
CA PRO A 90 -37.07 17.62 -17.26
C PRO A 90 -37.20 16.48 -18.26
#